data_AF-A0A651GW22-F1
#
_entry.id   AF-A0A651GW22-F1
#
_cell.length_a   1.000
_cell.length_b   1.000
_cell.length_c   1.000
_cell.angle_alpha   90.00
_cell.angle_beta   90.00
_cell.angle_gamma   90.00
#
_symmetry.space_group_name_H-M   'P 1'
#
loop_
_entity.id
_entity.type
_entity.pdbx_description
1 polymer ?
#
loop_
_entity_poly.entity_id
_entity_poly.type
_entity_poly.pdbx_seq_one_letter_code
_entity_poly.pdbx_strand_id
1 'polypeptide(L)'
;MAEVAGSDRTPSLGRCILVPVANPASVRPLMQLAADLVDADGEIRLLTVLRPDAPAEAHAGAWQGMAVAETVAGQLGVTARGEVRTEPGLGDAVLDTLRDREASLVLLGWRGASSTTDVFGRLIDHIVGRSSVPLAIVRAGAQDYDRVLLPISADHLLPGGSSGLQLAADLAGRLRRGTTRPLTVLRTGQLGEELPEAILALGDRVHHDPRRTHQAVAAFAGATDLIVAPVAPTVSGLRAATTHLAWASPDATLLVAIDVGPTAESPLAPALTDAGRPAPDPRRPSRSDIRLVVTVRLPEGGTIGPDQVERILARSGTTEHLMAWWPTDDRRAHVRATVQLVAPNPDHAITRVRKTVQDAEELAGAEISYDVEDAPDAGTSELERRGIAVYEGDLTVIRDLSAPDPSGQGGRRSR
;
A
#
# COMPACT_ATOMS: atom_id res chain seq x y z
N MET A 1 -34.75 -39.52 -7.79
CA MET A 1 -33.58 -39.33 -6.90
C MET A 1 -32.93 -38.04 -7.33
N ALA A 2 -33.05 -37.00 -6.50
CA ALA A 2 -32.51 -35.69 -6.78
C ALA A 2 -30.99 -35.68 -6.52
N GLU A 3 -30.23 -35.32 -7.53
CA GLU A 3 -28.79 -35.12 -7.47
C GLU A 3 -28.55 -33.70 -6.93
N VAL A 4 -28.06 -33.61 -5.68
CA VAL A 4 -27.67 -32.34 -5.07
C VAL A 4 -26.28 -32.00 -5.59
N ALA A 5 -26.23 -31.19 -6.64
CA ALA A 5 -25.03 -30.47 -7.03
C ALA A 5 -24.77 -29.37 -5.97
N GLY A 6 -23.93 -29.68 -4.99
CA GLY A 6 -23.36 -28.66 -4.11
C GLY A 6 -22.46 -27.75 -4.94
N SER A 7 -22.94 -26.54 -5.26
CA SER A 7 -22.04 -25.49 -5.72
C SER A 7 -21.15 -25.13 -4.54
N ASP A 8 -19.89 -25.53 -4.58
CA ASP A 8 -18.85 -25.11 -3.65
C ASP A 8 -18.59 -23.61 -3.88
N ARG A 9 -19.51 -22.77 -3.41
CA ARG A 9 -19.36 -21.31 -3.45
C ARG A 9 -18.44 -20.95 -2.31
N THR A 10 -17.20 -20.60 -2.63
CA THR A 10 -16.33 -19.86 -1.73
C THR A 10 -17.14 -18.71 -1.11
N PRO A 11 -17.26 -18.62 0.22
CA PRO A 11 -18.07 -17.58 0.85
C PRO A 11 -17.55 -16.21 0.42
N SER A 12 -18.47 -15.33 0.02
CA SER A 12 -18.14 -13.96 -0.38
C SER A 12 -17.40 -13.24 0.75
N LEU A 13 -16.32 -12.52 0.43
CA LEU A 13 -15.50 -11.76 1.40
C LEU A 13 -16.34 -10.81 2.28
N GLY A 14 -17.43 -10.28 1.74
CA GLY A 14 -18.33 -9.33 2.41
C GLY A 14 -19.44 -9.96 3.24
N ARG A 15 -19.54 -11.29 3.34
CA ARG A 15 -20.65 -11.96 4.07
C ARG A 15 -20.60 -11.68 5.56
N CYS A 16 -19.45 -11.88 6.19
CA CYS A 16 -19.25 -11.65 7.62
C CYS A 16 -17.85 -11.09 7.85
N ILE A 17 -17.75 -9.78 8.08
CA ILE A 17 -16.46 -9.11 8.32
C ILE A 17 -16.24 -9.00 9.82
N LEU A 18 -15.19 -9.63 10.33
CA LEU A 18 -14.77 -9.45 11.73
C LEU A 18 -13.84 -8.23 11.84
N VAL A 19 -14.19 -7.31 12.73
CA VAL A 19 -13.42 -6.10 13.04
C VAL A 19 -13.05 -6.09 14.52
N PRO A 20 -11.86 -6.57 14.89
CA PRO A 20 -11.36 -6.44 16.25
C PRO A 20 -11.10 -4.96 16.58
N VAL A 21 -11.75 -4.46 17.63
CA VAL A 21 -11.64 -3.08 18.11
C VAL A 21 -10.93 -3.08 19.46
N ALA A 22 -9.66 -2.68 19.44
CA ALA A 22 -8.87 -2.46 20.65
C ALA A 22 -8.75 -0.97 21.01
N ASN A 23 -8.91 -0.07 20.03
CA ASN A 23 -8.77 1.36 20.21
C ASN A 23 -10.02 2.08 19.68
N PRO A 24 -10.77 2.81 20.52
CA PRO A 24 -11.92 3.60 20.08
C PRO A 24 -11.58 4.59 18.95
N ALA A 25 -10.35 5.14 18.93
CA ALA A 25 -9.93 6.09 17.90
C ALA A 25 -9.85 5.46 16.49
N SER A 26 -9.68 4.15 16.38
CA SER A 26 -9.67 3.45 15.09
C SER A 26 -11.04 2.98 14.63
N VAL A 27 -12.09 3.12 15.45
CA VAL A 27 -13.44 2.61 15.12
C VAL A 27 -13.96 3.25 13.84
N ARG A 28 -14.00 4.58 13.77
CA ARG A 28 -14.57 5.28 12.62
C ARG A 28 -13.88 4.93 11.29
N PRO A 29 -12.54 5.04 11.15
CA PRO A 29 -11.88 4.71 9.89
C PRO A 29 -12.03 3.23 9.50
N LEU A 30 -11.99 2.30 10.47
CA LEU A 30 -12.20 0.88 10.18
C LEU A 30 -13.65 0.58 9.79
N MET A 31 -14.62 1.25 10.42
CA MET A 31 -16.03 1.08 10.09
C MET A 31 -16.39 1.63 8.71
N GLN A 32 -15.79 2.75 8.29
CA GLN A 32 -15.95 3.27 6.92
C GLN A 32 -15.50 2.22 5.89
N LEU A 33 -14.31 1.65 6.07
CA LEU A 33 -13.80 0.59 5.20
C LEU A 33 -14.65 -0.68 5.26
N ALA A 34 -15.10 -1.10 6.45
CA ALA A 34 -15.96 -2.27 6.59
C ALA A 34 -17.31 -2.07 5.89
N ALA A 35 -17.88 -0.87 5.94
CA ALA A 35 -19.12 -0.53 5.25
C ALA A 35 -18.98 -0.58 3.73
N ASP A 36 -17.81 -0.19 3.19
CA ASP A 36 -17.53 -0.28 1.75
C ASP A 36 -17.25 -1.74 1.28
N LEU A 37 -16.85 -2.62 2.20
CA LEU A 37 -16.48 -4.01 1.91
C LEU A 37 -17.63 -5.01 2.05
N VAL A 38 -18.55 -4.77 3.00
CA VAL A 38 -19.63 -5.69 3.35
C VAL A 38 -20.61 -5.85 2.18
N ASP A 39 -21.16 -7.06 2.03
CA ASP A 39 -22.23 -7.32 1.06
C ASP A 39 -23.54 -6.67 1.53
N ALA A 40 -24.48 -6.47 0.60
CA ALA A 40 -25.78 -5.86 0.92
C ALA A 40 -26.58 -6.65 1.98
N ASP A 41 -26.41 -7.98 2.04
CA ASP A 41 -26.98 -8.90 3.02
C ASP A 41 -25.95 -9.40 4.05
N GLY A 42 -24.73 -8.83 4.04
CA GLY A 42 -23.67 -9.20 4.97
C GLY A 42 -23.81 -8.53 6.35
N GLU A 43 -23.00 -8.99 7.30
CA GLU A 43 -22.92 -8.39 8.63
C GLU A 43 -21.48 -8.04 9.04
N ILE A 44 -21.35 -7.01 9.88
CA ILE A 44 -20.09 -6.62 10.51
C ILE A 44 -20.12 -7.10 11.97
N ARG A 45 -19.11 -7.88 12.36
CA ARG A 45 -18.92 -8.35 13.73
C ARG A 45 -17.82 -7.55 14.38
N LEU A 46 -18.14 -6.84 15.45
CA LEU A 46 -17.17 -6.09 16.22
C LEU A 46 -16.76 -6.91 17.44
N LEU A 47 -15.46 -6.97 17.72
CA LEU A 47 -14.93 -7.74 18.84
C LEU A 47 -13.99 -6.90 19.69
N THR A 48 -14.28 -6.80 20.98
CA THR A 48 -13.31 -6.33 21.99
C THR A 48 -13.00 -7.46 22.94
N VAL A 49 -11.73 -7.72 23.19
CA VAL A 49 -11.29 -8.78 24.12
C VAL A 49 -10.62 -8.13 25.32
N LEU A 50 -11.08 -8.49 26.50
CA LEU A 50 -10.53 -8.07 27.78
C LEU A 50 -9.79 -9.24 28.42
N ARG A 51 -8.75 -8.92 29.19
CA ARG A 51 -8.06 -9.94 30.00
C ARG A 51 -8.95 -10.37 31.17
N PRO A 52 -8.80 -11.61 31.69
CA PRO A 52 -9.60 -12.10 32.83
C PRO A 52 -9.51 -11.25 34.09
N ASP A 53 -8.40 -10.52 34.28
CA ASP A 53 -8.15 -9.61 35.39
C ASP A 53 -8.63 -8.17 35.14
N ALA A 54 -9.31 -7.90 34.02
CA ALA A 54 -9.77 -6.55 33.69
C ALA A 54 -10.84 -6.07 34.69
N PRO A 55 -10.73 -4.83 35.23
CA PRO A 55 -11.69 -4.31 36.19
C PRO A 55 -13.08 -4.09 35.55
N ALA A 56 -14.11 -3.94 36.40
CA ALA A 56 -15.48 -3.68 35.94
C ALA A 56 -15.59 -2.40 35.08
N GLU A 57 -14.80 -1.37 35.38
CA GLU A 57 -14.74 -0.13 34.59
C GLU A 57 -14.25 -0.38 33.16
N ALA A 58 -13.27 -1.28 32.96
CA ALA A 58 -12.81 -1.65 31.63
C ALA A 58 -13.90 -2.40 30.84
N HIS A 59 -14.70 -3.24 31.50
CA HIS A 59 -15.86 -3.89 30.88
C HIS A 59 -16.92 -2.88 30.47
N ALA A 60 -17.26 -1.93 31.34
CA ALA A 60 -18.20 -0.86 31.02
C ALA A 60 -17.70 -0.01 29.85
N GLY A 61 -16.41 0.35 29.85
CA GLY A 61 -15.78 1.10 28.76
C GLY A 61 -15.79 0.34 27.42
N ALA A 62 -15.54 -0.97 27.44
CA ALA A 62 -15.61 -1.80 26.24
C ALA A 62 -17.03 -1.85 25.64
N TRP A 63 -18.06 -2.05 26.48
CA TRP A 63 -19.45 -2.04 26.02
C TRP A 63 -19.90 -0.67 25.53
N GLN A 64 -19.47 0.41 26.20
CA GLN A 64 -19.70 1.78 25.73
C GLN A 64 -19.06 2.00 24.35
N GLY A 65 -17.82 1.54 24.17
CA GLY A 65 -17.12 1.60 22.89
C GLY A 65 -17.84 0.82 21.78
N MET A 66 -18.40 -0.35 22.10
CA MET A 66 -19.24 -1.11 21.17
C MET A 66 -20.51 -0.37 20.77
N ALA A 67 -21.25 0.20 21.73
CA ALA A 67 -22.45 0.97 21.42
C ALA A 67 -22.14 2.17 20.50
N VAL A 68 -21.00 2.83 20.71
CA VAL A 68 -20.52 3.90 19.80
C VAL A 68 -20.22 3.35 18.41
N ALA A 69 -19.52 2.22 18.31
CA ALA A 69 -19.20 1.60 17.03
C ALA A 69 -20.45 1.14 16.25
N GLU A 70 -21.44 0.57 16.94
CA GLU A 70 -22.74 0.21 16.35
C GLU A 70 -23.52 1.44 15.90
N THR A 71 -23.45 2.55 16.65
CA THR A 71 -24.04 3.83 16.23
C THR A 71 -23.37 4.35 14.96
N VAL A 72 -22.04 4.27 14.86
CA VAL A 72 -21.30 4.64 13.64
C VAL A 72 -21.70 3.75 12.47
N ALA A 73 -21.85 2.44 12.68
CA ALA A 73 -22.34 1.51 11.66
C ALA A 73 -23.73 1.93 11.13
N GLY A 74 -24.66 2.25 12.03
CA GLY A 74 -25.99 2.74 11.66
C GLY A 74 -25.97 4.05 10.88
N GLN A 75 -25.05 4.96 11.20
CA GLN A 75 -24.84 6.21 10.42
C GLN A 75 -24.30 5.94 9.02
N LEU A 76 -23.53 4.86 8.83
CA LEU A 76 -23.01 4.41 7.55
C LEU A 76 -24.01 3.52 6.78
N GLY A 77 -25.20 3.27 7.34
CA GLY A 77 -26.24 2.46 6.70
C GLY A 77 -25.98 0.95 6.73
N VAL A 78 -25.09 0.47 7.60
CA VAL A 78 -24.72 -0.95 7.71
C VAL A 78 -25.03 -1.51 9.10
N THR A 79 -25.28 -2.81 9.17
CA THR A 79 -25.52 -3.49 10.45
C THR A 79 -24.21 -3.97 11.05
N ALA A 80 -23.92 -3.54 12.28
CA ALA A 80 -22.84 -4.09 13.08
C ALA A 80 -23.36 -4.66 14.39
N ARG A 81 -22.71 -5.72 14.89
CA ARG A 81 -22.99 -6.33 16.19
C ARG A 81 -21.73 -6.47 17.00
N GLY A 82 -21.71 -5.85 18.17
CA GLY A 82 -20.62 -5.88 19.13
C GLY A 82 -20.63 -7.08 20.06
N GLU A 83 -19.45 -7.58 20.33
CA GLU A 83 -19.19 -8.63 21.33
C GLU A 83 -17.99 -8.24 22.18
N VAL A 84 -18.15 -8.34 23.51
CA VAL A 84 -17.03 -8.22 24.46
C VAL A 84 -16.75 -9.61 25.03
N ARG A 85 -15.54 -10.13 24.79
CA ARG A 85 -15.09 -11.42 25.33
C ARG A 85 -14.03 -11.21 26.41
N THR A 86 -13.95 -12.14 27.35
CA THR A 86 -12.92 -12.16 28.39
C THR A 86 -12.06 -13.39 28.19
N GLU A 87 -10.84 -13.20 27.70
CA GLU A 87 -9.94 -14.29 27.30
C GLU A 87 -8.49 -13.96 27.67
N PRO A 88 -7.66 -14.97 28.01
CA PRO A 88 -6.25 -14.75 28.38
C PRO A 88 -5.39 -14.29 27.20
N GLY A 89 -5.77 -14.63 25.96
CA GLY A 89 -5.03 -14.31 24.74
C GLY A 89 -5.90 -13.60 23.71
N LEU A 90 -5.58 -12.33 23.42
CA LEU A 90 -6.32 -11.51 22.44
C LEU A 90 -6.25 -12.11 21.02
N GLY A 91 -5.09 -12.60 20.59
CA GLY A 91 -4.93 -13.20 19.26
C GLY A 91 -5.75 -14.48 19.10
N ASP A 92 -5.72 -15.36 20.09
CA ASP A 92 -6.50 -16.61 20.06
C ASP A 92 -8.01 -16.34 20.14
N ALA A 93 -8.44 -15.37 20.95
CA ALA A 93 -9.84 -14.95 21.00
C ALA A 93 -10.36 -14.43 19.65
N VAL A 94 -9.52 -13.70 18.89
CA VAL A 94 -9.86 -13.30 17.52
C VAL A 94 -9.99 -14.54 16.63
N LEU A 95 -9.00 -15.43 16.63
CA LEU A 95 -9.01 -16.66 15.81
C LEU A 95 -10.19 -17.58 16.13
N ASP A 96 -10.57 -17.72 17.39
CA ASP A 96 -11.74 -18.46 17.83
C ASP A 96 -13.02 -17.81 17.31
N THR A 97 -13.13 -16.49 17.42
CA THR A 97 -14.29 -15.75 16.92
C THR A 97 -14.43 -15.84 15.40
N LEU A 98 -13.32 -15.88 14.65
CA LEU A 98 -13.36 -16.11 13.19
C LEU A 98 -14.03 -17.44 12.85
N ARG A 99 -13.75 -18.49 13.63
CA ARG A 99 -14.37 -19.81 13.46
C ARG A 99 -15.81 -19.82 13.95
N ASP A 100 -16.06 -19.32 15.14
CA ASP A 100 -17.39 -19.31 15.79
C ASP A 100 -18.43 -18.52 14.99
N ARG A 101 -18.00 -17.46 14.30
CA ARG A 101 -18.86 -16.58 13.50
C ARG A 101 -18.77 -16.84 12.01
N GLU A 102 -17.98 -17.83 11.60
CA GLU A 102 -17.71 -18.14 10.20
C GLU A 102 -17.37 -16.88 9.37
N ALA A 103 -16.48 -16.05 9.93
CA ALA A 103 -16.08 -14.82 9.27
C ALA A 103 -15.50 -15.13 7.88
N SER A 104 -15.76 -14.25 6.91
CA SER A 104 -15.21 -14.35 5.55
C SER A 104 -13.99 -13.47 5.34
N LEU A 105 -13.79 -12.47 6.21
CA LEU A 105 -12.68 -11.52 6.15
C LEU A 105 -12.40 -10.98 7.56
N VAL A 106 -11.13 -10.76 7.88
CA VAL A 106 -10.71 -9.99 9.07
C VAL A 106 -10.23 -8.61 8.65
N LEU A 107 -10.76 -7.55 9.27
CA LEU A 107 -10.29 -6.19 9.07
C LEU A 107 -9.61 -5.69 10.36
N LEU A 108 -8.31 -5.42 10.29
CA LEU A 108 -7.49 -5.06 11.45
C LEU A 108 -6.86 -3.68 11.27
N GLY A 109 -6.88 -2.86 12.32
CA GLY A 109 -6.12 -1.62 12.38
C GLY A 109 -4.64 -1.86 12.68
N TRP A 110 -3.77 -1.24 11.91
CA TRP A 110 -2.32 -1.20 12.09
C TRP A 110 -1.85 0.23 12.33
N ARG A 111 -1.03 0.40 13.36
CA ARG A 111 -0.43 1.69 13.74
C ARG A 111 0.61 2.24 12.75
N GLY A 112 0.97 1.48 11.72
CA GLY A 112 1.96 1.91 10.73
C GLY A 112 3.42 1.82 11.18
N ALA A 113 3.69 1.15 12.30
CA ALA A 113 5.03 0.95 12.83
C ALA A 113 5.34 -0.56 12.94
N SER A 114 6.47 -0.95 12.34
CA SER A 114 7.09 -2.28 12.45
C SER A 114 8.23 -2.23 13.48
N SER A 115 8.52 -3.35 14.13
CA SER A 115 9.71 -3.52 15.00
C SER A 115 10.76 -4.37 14.28
N THR A 116 11.92 -4.63 14.92
CA THR A 116 12.91 -5.58 14.40
C THR A 116 12.37 -7.01 14.27
N THR A 117 11.37 -7.36 15.07
CA THR A 117 10.83 -8.72 15.25
C THR A 117 9.41 -8.89 14.73
N ASP A 118 8.70 -7.81 14.44
CA ASP A 118 7.27 -7.83 14.10
C ASP A 118 6.97 -6.88 12.93
N VAL A 119 6.24 -7.36 11.92
CA VAL A 119 5.81 -6.59 10.73
C VAL A 119 4.71 -5.61 11.11
N PHE A 120 3.60 -6.12 11.64
CA PHE A 120 2.46 -5.31 12.06
C PHE A 120 2.40 -5.11 13.58
N GLY A 121 3.21 -5.88 14.31
CA GLY A 121 3.19 -6.02 15.75
C GLY A 121 2.70 -7.41 16.14
N ARG A 122 3.24 -7.93 17.25
CA ARG A 122 3.05 -9.32 17.71
C ARG A 122 1.63 -9.86 17.61
N LEU A 123 0.63 -9.05 17.95
CA LEU A 123 -0.77 -9.47 17.89
C LEU A 123 -1.23 -9.77 16.45
N ILE A 124 -1.02 -8.82 15.54
CA ILE A 124 -1.48 -8.94 14.16
C ILE A 124 -0.69 -10.05 13.47
N ASP A 125 0.63 -10.12 13.72
CA ASP A 125 1.49 -11.16 13.19
C ASP A 125 1.06 -12.56 13.66
N HIS A 126 0.63 -12.72 14.93
CA HIS A 126 0.04 -13.98 15.43
C HIS A 126 -1.22 -14.38 14.69
N ILE A 127 -2.11 -13.41 14.40
CA ILE A 127 -3.35 -13.67 13.66
C ILE A 127 -3.02 -14.01 12.20
N VAL A 128 -2.13 -13.26 11.53
CA VAL A 128 -1.68 -13.52 10.15
C VAL A 128 -1.15 -14.95 10.00
N GLY A 129 -0.33 -15.42 10.94
CA GLY A 129 0.26 -16.75 10.87
C GLY A 129 -0.70 -17.92 11.12
N ARG A 130 -1.93 -17.66 11.58
CA ARG A 130 -2.87 -18.70 12.06
C ARG A 130 -4.30 -18.54 11.56
N SER A 131 -4.62 -17.45 10.86
CA SER A 131 -5.95 -17.19 10.35
C SER A 131 -6.33 -18.23 9.29
N SER A 132 -7.58 -18.70 9.36
CA SER A 132 -8.19 -19.55 8.32
C SER A 132 -8.90 -18.75 7.23
N VAL A 133 -8.89 -17.42 7.33
CA VAL A 133 -9.61 -16.52 6.43
C VAL A 133 -8.71 -15.36 6.01
N PRO A 134 -8.96 -14.75 4.84
CA PRO A 134 -8.20 -13.59 4.37
C PRO A 134 -8.20 -12.42 5.36
N LEU A 135 -7.15 -11.61 5.30
CA LEU A 135 -7.01 -10.42 6.15
C LEU A 135 -6.84 -9.15 5.31
N ALA A 136 -7.47 -8.08 5.77
CA ALA A 136 -7.24 -6.71 5.34
C ALA A 136 -6.65 -5.93 6.51
N ILE A 137 -5.37 -5.58 6.43
CA ILE A 137 -4.68 -4.84 7.49
C ILE A 137 -4.54 -3.38 7.08
N VAL A 138 -5.09 -2.49 7.90
CA VAL A 138 -5.30 -1.08 7.54
C VAL A 138 -4.44 -0.17 8.38
N ARG A 139 -3.62 0.65 7.73
CA ARG A 139 -3.07 1.86 8.33
C ARG A 139 -3.86 3.06 7.82
N ALA A 140 -4.56 3.74 8.72
CA ALA A 140 -5.30 4.96 8.38
C ALA A 140 -4.33 6.06 7.91
N GLY A 141 -4.73 6.76 6.84
CA GLY A 141 -4.05 7.95 6.34
C GLY A 141 -4.41 9.20 7.14
N ALA A 142 -3.87 10.34 6.70
CA ALA A 142 -4.12 11.65 7.29
C ALA A 142 -5.46 12.26 6.86
N GLN A 143 -6.04 11.78 5.75
CA GLN A 143 -7.27 12.29 5.15
C GLN A 143 -8.19 11.13 4.72
N ASP A 144 -9.48 11.43 4.57
CA ASP A 144 -10.42 10.51 3.93
C ASP A 144 -9.97 10.26 2.47
N TYR A 145 -10.09 9.01 2.03
CA TYR A 145 -9.70 8.65 0.68
C TYR A 145 -10.80 8.94 -0.34
N ASP A 146 -10.42 9.38 -1.54
CA ASP A 146 -11.33 9.65 -2.65
C ASP A 146 -11.01 8.84 -3.91
N ARG A 147 -9.95 8.01 -3.85
CA ARG A 147 -9.47 7.15 -4.93
C ARG A 147 -8.82 5.87 -4.39
N VAL A 148 -9.04 4.76 -5.07
CA VAL A 148 -8.32 3.49 -4.83
C VAL A 148 -7.12 3.37 -5.77
N LEU A 149 -5.95 3.04 -5.23
CA LEU A 149 -4.73 2.73 -5.97
C LEU A 149 -4.35 1.26 -5.76
N LEU A 150 -4.27 0.48 -6.84
CA LEU A 150 -3.85 -0.92 -6.83
C LEU A 150 -2.43 -1.05 -7.44
N PRO A 151 -1.36 -1.04 -6.62
CA PRO A 151 -0.01 -1.28 -7.11
C PRO A 151 0.24 -2.75 -7.42
N ILE A 152 0.79 -3.03 -8.61
CA ILE A 152 1.08 -4.37 -9.09
C ILE A 152 2.54 -4.43 -9.56
N SER A 153 3.31 -5.40 -9.06
CA SER A 153 4.65 -5.70 -9.55
C SER A 153 4.64 -7.00 -10.36
N ALA A 154 5.74 -7.30 -11.06
CA ALA A 154 5.91 -8.58 -11.74
C ALA A 154 5.75 -9.78 -10.78
N ASP A 155 6.18 -9.65 -9.51
CA ASP A 155 6.08 -10.72 -8.51
C ASP A 155 4.63 -11.14 -8.22
N HIS A 156 3.67 -10.21 -8.33
CA HIS A 156 2.24 -10.49 -8.15
C HIS A 156 1.64 -11.29 -9.32
N LEU A 157 2.27 -11.25 -10.49
CA LEU A 157 1.82 -11.93 -11.70
C LEU A 157 2.40 -13.35 -11.82
N LEU A 158 3.40 -13.69 -11.00
CA LEU A 158 3.93 -15.05 -10.91
C LEU A 158 2.92 -15.98 -10.21
N PRO A 159 2.96 -17.31 -10.46
CA PRO A 159 1.96 -18.26 -9.93
C PRO A 159 1.71 -18.13 -8.42
N GLY A 160 2.75 -17.89 -7.61
CA GLY A 160 2.60 -17.69 -6.17
C GLY A 160 1.89 -16.38 -5.78
N GLY A 161 2.08 -15.29 -6.52
CA GLY A 161 1.51 -13.97 -6.19
C GLY A 161 0.05 -13.80 -6.58
N SER A 162 -0.47 -14.69 -7.43
CA SER A 162 -1.78 -14.55 -8.07
C SER A 162 -2.95 -14.48 -7.08
N SER A 163 -2.89 -15.24 -5.99
CA SER A 163 -3.99 -15.28 -5.01
C SER A 163 -4.07 -14.01 -4.15
N GLY A 164 -2.92 -13.51 -3.70
CA GLY A 164 -2.82 -12.20 -3.03
C GLY A 164 -3.23 -11.05 -3.95
N LEU A 165 -2.90 -11.14 -5.24
CA LEU A 165 -3.38 -10.19 -6.25
C LEU A 165 -4.90 -10.25 -6.43
N GLN A 166 -5.48 -11.46 -6.51
CA GLN A 166 -6.92 -11.65 -6.65
C GLN A 166 -7.68 -11.10 -5.44
N LEU A 167 -7.20 -11.37 -4.22
CA LEU A 167 -7.78 -10.80 -3.01
C LEU A 167 -7.72 -9.27 -3.03
N ALA A 168 -6.56 -8.69 -3.36
CA ALA A 168 -6.39 -7.24 -3.44
C ALA A 168 -7.32 -6.62 -4.48
N ALA A 169 -7.45 -7.26 -5.65
CA ALA A 169 -8.37 -6.87 -6.71
C ALA A 169 -9.83 -6.88 -6.27
N ASP A 170 -10.27 -7.93 -5.59
CA ASP A 170 -11.65 -8.06 -5.09
C ASP A 170 -11.95 -6.99 -4.03
N LEU A 171 -11.02 -6.76 -3.09
CA LEU A 171 -11.14 -5.71 -2.08
C LEU A 171 -11.17 -4.32 -2.74
N ALA A 172 -10.25 -4.05 -3.67
CA ALA A 172 -10.19 -2.77 -4.38
C ALA A 172 -11.47 -2.50 -5.21
N GLY A 173 -12.02 -3.54 -5.85
CA GLY A 173 -13.27 -3.47 -6.61
C GLY A 173 -14.52 -3.20 -5.76
N ARG A 174 -14.49 -3.57 -4.47
CA ARG A 174 -15.52 -3.22 -3.48
C ARG A 174 -15.33 -1.79 -3.00
N LEU A 175 -14.12 -1.44 -2.56
CA LEU A 175 -13.77 -0.14 -2.00
C LEU A 175 -13.96 1.02 -2.99
N ARG A 176 -13.78 0.79 -4.30
CA ARG A 176 -14.01 1.84 -5.31
C ARG A 176 -15.46 2.34 -5.38
N ARG A 177 -16.43 1.61 -4.79
CA ARG A 177 -17.84 2.04 -4.76
C ARG A 177 -18.05 3.26 -3.86
N GLY A 178 -17.20 3.42 -2.84
CA GLY A 178 -17.20 4.56 -1.92
C GLY A 178 -16.38 5.76 -2.41
N THR A 179 -15.71 5.65 -3.56
CA THR A 179 -14.79 6.68 -4.06
C THR A 179 -15.39 7.53 -5.18
N THR A 180 -15.05 8.81 -5.22
CA THR A 180 -15.50 9.73 -6.29
C THR A 180 -14.62 9.65 -7.53
N ARG A 181 -13.35 9.24 -7.38
CA ARG A 181 -12.40 9.08 -8.48
C ARG A 181 -12.28 7.61 -8.87
N PRO A 182 -12.05 7.30 -10.16
CA PRO A 182 -11.92 5.93 -10.61
C PRO A 182 -10.70 5.25 -9.98
N LEU A 183 -10.82 3.94 -9.74
CA LEU A 183 -9.70 3.10 -9.31
C LEU A 183 -8.58 3.19 -10.34
N THR A 184 -7.36 3.32 -9.84
CA THR A 184 -6.16 3.36 -10.68
C THR A 184 -5.31 2.13 -10.45
N VAL A 185 -4.94 1.43 -11.53
CA VAL A 185 -3.95 0.35 -11.49
C VAL A 185 -2.56 0.94 -11.75
N LEU A 186 -1.62 0.71 -10.83
CA LEU A 186 -0.24 1.15 -10.96
C LEU A 186 0.68 -0.05 -11.13
N ARG A 187 1.05 -0.35 -12.38
CA ARG A 187 2.02 -1.37 -12.71
C ARG A 187 3.43 -0.85 -12.45
N THR A 188 4.26 -1.65 -11.79
CA THR A 188 5.59 -1.24 -11.31
C THR A 188 6.67 -2.24 -11.73
N GLY A 189 7.90 -1.75 -11.91
CA GLY A 189 9.05 -2.56 -12.30
C GLY A 189 9.09 -2.88 -13.80
N GLN A 190 9.88 -3.88 -14.16
CA GLN A 190 10.01 -4.31 -15.55
C GLN A 190 8.70 -4.90 -16.07
N LEU A 191 8.35 -4.55 -17.31
CA LEU A 191 7.28 -5.21 -18.03
C LEU A 191 7.71 -6.65 -18.32
N GLY A 192 6.86 -7.60 -17.94
CA GLY A 192 7.06 -9.03 -18.14
C GLY A 192 5.73 -9.64 -18.53
N GLU A 193 5.06 -10.28 -17.57
CA GLU A 193 3.74 -10.89 -17.75
C GLU A 193 2.64 -9.87 -18.05
N GLU A 194 1.66 -10.21 -18.90
CA GLU A 194 0.51 -9.35 -19.13
C GLU A 194 -0.39 -9.27 -17.89
N LEU A 195 -1.07 -8.13 -17.73
CA LEU A 195 -2.06 -7.99 -16.66
C LEU A 195 -3.30 -8.83 -17.01
N PRO A 196 -3.86 -9.60 -16.06
CA PRO A 196 -5.11 -10.32 -16.28
C PRO A 196 -6.25 -9.37 -16.68
N GLU A 197 -7.16 -9.83 -17.55
CA GLU A 197 -8.30 -9.04 -18.01
C GLU A 197 -9.16 -8.50 -16.85
N ALA A 198 -9.35 -9.32 -15.81
CA ALA A 198 -10.06 -8.92 -14.60
C ALA A 198 -9.42 -7.69 -13.94
N ILE A 199 -8.09 -7.58 -13.93
CA ILE A 199 -7.36 -6.43 -13.39
C ILE A 199 -7.50 -5.21 -14.29
N LEU A 200 -7.40 -5.40 -15.60
CA LEU A 200 -7.59 -4.32 -16.59
C LEU A 200 -8.98 -3.71 -16.48
N ALA A 201 -10.00 -4.50 -16.15
CA ALA A 201 -11.38 -4.06 -15.96
C ALA A 201 -11.67 -3.33 -14.62
N LEU A 202 -10.73 -3.34 -13.66
CA LEU A 202 -10.92 -2.70 -12.36
C LEU A 202 -10.77 -1.18 -12.42
N GLY A 203 -9.90 -0.68 -13.28
CA GLY A 203 -9.59 0.74 -13.40
C GLY A 203 -10.11 1.33 -14.71
N ASP A 204 -10.13 2.65 -14.77
CA ASP A 204 -10.32 3.37 -16.04
C ASP A 204 -9.01 3.46 -16.84
N ARG A 205 -7.86 3.23 -16.20
CA ARG A 205 -6.52 3.29 -16.80
C ARG A 205 -5.48 2.48 -16.02
N VAL A 206 -4.40 2.13 -16.71
CA VAL A 206 -3.20 1.50 -16.13
C VAL A 206 -2.03 2.46 -16.30
N HIS A 207 -1.39 2.82 -15.19
CA HIS A 207 -0.12 3.54 -15.22
C HIS A 207 1.02 2.56 -15.05
N HIS A 208 2.05 2.68 -15.86
CA HIS A 208 3.28 1.91 -15.72
C HIS A 208 4.42 2.81 -15.25
N ASP A 209 5.12 2.35 -14.21
CA ASP A 209 6.29 2.99 -13.64
C ASP A 209 7.44 1.98 -13.56
N PRO A 210 8.58 2.20 -14.25
CA PRO A 210 9.65 1.21 -14.30
C PRO A 210 10.37 0.99 -12.96
N ARG A 211 10.11 1.84 -11.95
CA ARG A 211 10.77 1.79 -10.66
C ARG A 211 10.22 0.67 -9.78
N ARG A 212 10.91 0.41 -8.66
CA ARG A 212 10.41 -0.51 -7.64
C ARG A 212 9.09 -0.01 -7.07
N THR A 213 8.21 -0.92 -6.67
CA THR A 213 6.83 -0.61 -6.26
C THR A 213 6.72 0.52 -5.25
N HIS A 214 7.54 0.52 -4.21
CA HIS A 214 7.54 1.58 -3.19
C HIS A 214 7.97 2.95 -3.71
N GLN A 215 8.90 3.01 -4.68
CA GLN A 215 9.32 4.28 -5.29
C GLN A 215 8.24 4.81 -6.22
N ALA A 216 7.65 3.93 -7.03
CA ALA A 216 6.52 4.26 -7.88
C ALA A 216 5.33 4.76 -7.05
N VAL A 217 4.99 4.05 -5.96
CA VAL A 217 3.92 4.46 -5.04
C VAL A 217 4.27 5.75 -4.31
N ALA A 218 5.51 5.99 -3.89
CA ALA A 218 5.92 7.27 -3.30
C ALA A 218 5.70 8.46 -4.25
N ALA A 219 6.00 8.27 -5.54
CA ALA A 219 5.76 9.28 -6.57
C ALA A 219 4.29 9.36 -7.02
N PHE A 220 3.50 8.32 -6.77
CA PHE A 220 2.13 8.22 -7.26
C PHE A 220 1.10 8.58 -6.18
N ALA A 221 1.15 7.97 -5.01
CA ALA A 221 0.13 8.17 -4.01
C ALA A 221 0.17 9.60 -3.42
N GLY A 222 -1.01 10.18 -3.21
CA GLY A 222 -1.26 11.38 -2.43
C GLY A 222 -2.02 11.04 -1.13
N ALA A 223 -2.26 12.07 -0.30
CA ALA A 223 -2.88 11.90 1.02
C ALA A 223 -4.33 11.36 0.98
N THR A 224 -5.05 11.56 -0.13
CA THR A 224 -6.43 11.07 -0.32
C THR A 224 -6.50 9.73 -1.04
N ASP A 225 -5.38 9.01 -1.19
CA ASP A 225 -5.38 7.69 -1.79
C ASP A 225 -5.58 6.58 -0.76
N LEU A 226 -6.35 5.57 -1.14
CA LEU A 226 -6.38 4.26 -0.52
C LEU A 226 -5.53 3.29 -1.35
N ILE A 227 -4.35 2.97 -0.86
CA ILE A 227 -3.46 1.99 -1.49
C ILE A 227 -3.91 0.60 -1.04
N VAL A 228 -4.35 -0.23 -1.98
CA VAL A 228 -4.68 -1.65 -1.72
C VAL A 228 -3.51 -2.50 -2.19
N ALA A 229 -2.64 -2.88 -1.27
CA ALA A 229 -1.40 -3.58 -1.55
C ALA A 229 -1.60 -5.11 -1.52
N PRO A 230 -1.45 -5.81 -2.65
CA PRO A 230 -1.37 -7.27 -2.65
C PRO A 230 -0.07 -7.73 -1.98
N VAL A 231 -0.14 -8.87 -1.30
CA VAL A 231 1.02 -9.56 -0.75
C VAL A 231 1.41 -10.73 -1.66
N ALA A 232 2.59 -10.67 -2.26
CA ALA A 232 3.22 -11.89 -2.81
C ALA A 232 3.59 -12.84 -1.64
N PRO A 233 3.50 -14.18 -1.80
CA PRO A 233 3.73 -15.17 -0.75
C PRO A 233 5.23 -15.37 -0.47
N THR A 234 5.97 -14.27 -0.35
CA THR A 234 7.39 -14.27 -0.03
C THR A 234 7.64 -13.27 1.10
N VAL A 235 8.73 -13.49 1.85
CA VAL A 235 9.19 -12.55 2.88
C VAL A 235 9.36 -11.13 2.32
N SER A 236 9.97 -11.05 1.13
CA SER A 236 10.14 -9.80 0.40
C SER A 236 8.80 -9.18 -0.01
N GLY A 237 7.82 -10.00 -0.39
CA GLY A 237 6.47 -9.59 -0.77
C GLY A 237 5.72 -8.95 0.39
N LEU A 238 5.71 -9.59 1.56
CA LEU A 238 5.08 -9.03 2.75
C LEU A 238 5.74 -7.71 3.15
N ARG A 239 7.07 -7.63 3.15
CA ARG A 239 7.79 -6.39 3.48
C ARG A 239 7.57 -5.27 2.47
N ALA A 240 7.54 -5.60 1.19
CA ALA A 240 7.26 -4.65 0.13
C ALA A 240 5.87 -4.06 0.31
N ALA A 241 4.85 -4.89 0.53
CA ALA A 241 3.46 -4.48 0.69
C ALA A 241 3.17 -3.73 2.00
N THR A 242 4.05 -3.87 3.01
CA THR A 242 3.85 -3.31 4.36
C THR A 242 4.79 -2.13 4.61
N THR A 243 5.98 -2.38 5.14
CA THR A 243 6.95 -1.39 5.59
C THR A 243 7.32 -0.42 4.48
N HIS A 244 7.64 -0.92 3.28
CA HIS A 244 8.12 -0.05 2.21
C HIS A 244 7.01 0.86 1.66
N LEU A 245 5.78 0.36 1.52
CA LEU A 245 4.64 1.18 1.10
C LEU A 245 4.17 2.14 2.20
N ALA A 246 4.17 1.72 3.46
CA ALA A 246 3.81 2.59 4.57
C ALA A 246 4.76 3.79 4.69
N TRP A 247 6.06 3.60 4.45
CA TRP A 247 7.03 4.69 4.41
C TRP A 247 7.00 5.52 3.14
N ALA A 248 6.71 4.89 2.00
CA ALA A 248 6.59 5.58 0.72
C ALA A 248 5.45 6.61 0.72
N SER A 249 4.38 6.33 1.46
CA SER A 249 3.15 7.15 1.43
C SER A 249 2.55 7.33 2.81
N PRO A 250 3.25 8.00 3.75
CA PRO A 250 2.86 8.07 5.15
C PRO A 250 1.50 8.75 5.37
N ASP A 251 1.07 9.60 4.45
CA ASP A 251 -0.21 10.32 4.57
C ASP A 251 -1.38 9.59 3.91
N ALA A 252 -1.11 8.63 3.02
CA ALA A 252 -2.15 7.84 2.36
C ALA A 252 -2.72 6.77 3.29
N THR A 253 -3.95 6.33 3.05
CA THR A 253 -4.47 5.12 3.71
C THR A 253 -3.87 3.90 3.00
N LEU A 254 -3.37 2.93 3.77
CA LEU A 254 -2.80 1.70 3.25
C LEU A 254 -3.61 0.51 3.76
N LEU A 255 -4.12 -0.32 2.85
CA LEU A 255 -4.74 -1.60 3.13
C LEU A 255 -3.85 -2.69 2.53
N VAL A 256 -3.36 -3.60 3.37
CA VAL A 256 -2.56 -4.75 2.96
C VAL A 256 -3.46 -5.97 2.90
N ALA A 257 -3.60 -6.53 1.70
CA ALA A 257 -4.44 -7.69 1.41
C ALA A 257 -3.61 -8.97 1.54
N ILE A 258 -3.90 -9.77 2.57
CA ILE A 258 -3.21 -11.02 2.86
C ILE A 258 -4.14 -12.17 2.60
N ASP A 259 -3.85 -12.92 1.54
CA ASP A 259 -4.43 -14.24 1.35
C ASP A 259 -3.64 -15.26 2.16
N VAL A 260 -4.35 -16.05 2.96
CA VAL A 260 -3.78 -17.13 3.78
C VAL A 260 -3.91 -18.50 3.09
N GLY A 261 -4.51 -18.54 1.90
CA GLY A 261 -4.69 -19.73 1.07
C GLY A 261 -5.71 -20.73 1.62
N PRO A 262 -6.09 -21.77 0.84
CA PRO A 262 -6.80 -22.91 1.39
C PRO A 262 -5.87 -23.62 2.38
N THR A 263 -6.35 -23.89 3.59
CA THR A 263 -5.60 -24.54 4.67
C THR A 263 -4.86 -25.80 4.21
N ALA A 264 -3.60 -25.62 3.83
CA ALA A 264 -2.55 -26.61 3.85
C ALA A 264 -1.30 -25.84 4.29
N GLU A 265 -0.82 -26.21 5.46
CA GLU A 265 0.28 -25.56 6.17
C GLU A 265 1.48 -25.28 5.26
N SER A 266 1.63 -24.03 4.86
CA SER A 266 2.94 -23.47 4.57
C SER A 266 2.99 -22.14 5.31
N PRO A 267 3.58 -22.11 6.52
CA PRO A 267 3.40 -20.98 7.41
C PRO A 267 4.12 -19.74 6.88
N LEU A 268 3.42 -18.61 6.84
CA LEU A 268 4.00 -17.27 6.74
C LEU A 268 4.85 -16.90 7.98
N ALA A 269 4.91 -17.77 8.99
CA ALA A 269 5.61 -17.55 10.26
C ALA A 269 7.13 -17.26 10.11
N PRO A 270 7.90 -17.94 9.24
CA PRO A 270 9.30 -17.59 9.00
C PRO A 270 9.44 -16.19 8.37
N ALA A 271 8.45 -15.74 7.58
CA ALA A 271 8.46 -14.43 6.92
C ALA A 271 8.28 -13.25 7.89
N LEU A 272 7.58 -13.47 9.01
CA LEU A 272 7.31 -12.45 10.02
C LEU A 272 8.53 -12.12 10.89
N THR A 273 9.45 -13.08 11.07
CA THR A 273 10.57 -12.97 12.02
C THR A 273 11.74 -12.09 11.49
N ASP A 274 11.86 -11.87 10.18
CA ASP A 274 13.02 -11.21 9.54
C ASP A 274 12.78 -9.76 9.05
N ALA A 275 11.56 -9.23 9.20
CA ALA A 275 11.11 -8.05 8.46
C ALA A 275 11.53 -6.68 9.03
N GLY A 276 12.28 -6.64 10.14
CA GLY A 276 12.37 -5.43 10.93
C GLY A 276 13.67 -4.62 10.81
N ARG A 277 13.70 -3.64 9.90
CA ARG A 277 14.76 -2.60 9.86
C ARG A 277 14.16 -1.20 9.78
N PRO A 278 14.86 -0.15 10.25
CA PRO A 278 14.37 1.24 10.25
C PRO A 278 14.52 1.95 8.89
N ALA A 279 13.74 3.03 8.71
CA ALA A 279 13.65 3.83 7.49
C ALA A 279 14.89 4.71 7.23
N PRO A 280 15.23 5.03 5.97
CA PRO A 280 16.21 6.07 5.63
C PRO A 280 15.64 7.49 5.79
N ASP A 281 16.53 8.45 6.09
CA ASP A 281 16.22 9.87 6.33
C ASP A 281 15.90 10.63 5.03
N PRO A 282 14.74 11.31 4.90
CA PRO A 282 14.39 12.08 3.71
C PRO A 282 15.26 13.34 3.57
N ARG A 283 16.19 13.34 2.60
CA ARG A 283 16.97 14.54 2.24
C ARG A 283 16.08 15.62 1.62
N ARG A 284 16.38 16.89 1.93
CA ARG A 284 15.72 18.07 1.31
C ARG A 284 15.98 18.14 -0.20
N PRO A 285 14.96 18.45 -1.02
CA PRO A 285 15.14 18.46 -2.47
C PRO A 285 15.71 19.80 -2.98
N SER A 286 16.66 19.72 -3.93
CA SER A 286 17.13 20.82 -4.77
C SER A 286 16.36 20.82 -6.09
N ARG A 287 15.81 21.96 -6.53
CA ARG A 287 15.11 22.04 -7.83
C ARG A 287 16.08 21.83 -8.99
N SER A 288 15.73 20.94 -9.90
CA SER A 288 16.48 20.63 -11.13
C SER A 288 15.56 20.69 -12.35
N ASP A 289 16.13 20.96 -13.52
CA ASP A 289 15.46 20.72 -14.81
C ASP A 289 15.39 19.22 -15.07
N ILE A 290 14.20 18.71 -15.38
CA ILE A 290 13.94 17.28 -15.57
C ILE A 290 13.30 17.07 -16.93
N ARG A 291 13.86 16.13 -17.68
CA ARG A 291 13.33 15.65 -18.96
C ARG A 291 12.60 14.34 -18.70
N LEU A 292 11.29 14.32 -18.89
CA LEU A 292 10.44 13.15 -18.69
C LEU A 292 9.91 12.65 -20.02
N VAL A 293 10.33 11.47 -20.45
CA VAL A 293 9.74 10.77 -21.59
C VAL A 293 8.43 10.14 -21.14
N VAL A 294 7.34 10.51 -21.81
CA VAL A 294 6.00 9.96 -21.58
C VAL A 294 5.62 9.17 -22.82
N THR A 295 5.27 7.90 -22.63
CA THR A 295 4.74 7.04 -23.68
C THR A 295 3.28 6.73 -23.37
N VAL A 296 2.38 7.06 -24.29
CA VAL A 296 0.94 6.88 -24.19
C VAL A 296 0.51 5.88 -25.25
N ARG A 297 0.03 4.72 -24.82
CA ARG A 297 -0.60 3.72 -25.66
C ARG A 297 -2.11 3.97 -25.66
N LEU A 298 -2.63 4.43 -26.79
CA LEU A 298 -4.01 4.88 -26.93
C LEU A 298 -5.01 3.72 -26.91
N PRO A 299 -6.24 3.91 -26.39
CA PRO A 299 -7.26 2.86 -26.41
C PRO A 299 -7.63 2.45 -27.85
N GLU A 300 -8.01 1.20 -28.06
CA GLU A 300 -8.51 0.74 -29.36
C GLU A 300 -9.79 1.48 -29.75
N GLY A 301 -9.86 2.00 -30.97
CA GLY A 301 -11.01 2.76 -31.46
C GLY A 301 -11.17 4.16 -30.84
N GLY A 302 -10.19 4.65 -30.09
CA GLY A 302 -10.21 5.98 -29.48
C GLY A 302 -10.21 7.12 -30.51
N THR A 303 -10.88 8.22 -30.18
CA THR A 303 -10.94 9.45 -31.00
C THR A 303 -9.77 10.39 -30.76
N ILE A 304 -8.89 10.08 -29.81
CA ILE A 304 -7.77 10.93 -29.43
C ILE A 304 -6.59 10.77 -30.40
N GLY A 305 -6.16 11.87 -31.00
CA GLY A 305 -4.99 11.92 -31.89
C GLY A 305 -3.70 12.38 -31.18
N PRO A 306 -2.52 12.21 -31.82
CA PRO A 306 -1.23 12.64 -31.25
C PRO A 306 -1.19 14.12 -30.82
N ASP A 307 -1.76 15.02 -31.62
CA ASP A 307 -1.80 16.47 -31.32
C ASP A 307 -2.63 16.81 -30.07
N GLN A 308 -3.62 15.97 -29.73
CA GLN A 308 -4.38 16.11 -28.48
C GLN A 308 -3.56 15.64 -27.28
N VAL A 309 -2.83 14.53 -27.42
CA VAL A 309 -1.90 14.05 -26.38
C VAL A 309 -0.83 15.10 -26.08
N GLU A 310 -0.24 15.70 -27.12
CA GLU A 310 0.74 16.78 -26.96
C GLU A 310 0.14 17.98 -26.20
N ARG A 311 -1.03 18.46 -26.62
CA ARG A 311 -1.73 19.56 -25.93
C ARG A 311 -2.02 19.25 -24.47
N ILE A 312 -2.36 18.00 -24.14
CA ILE A 312 -2.57 17.58 -22.75
C ILE A 312 -1.26 17.67 -21.97
N LEU A 313 -0.18 17.06 -22.48
CA LEU A 313 1.14 17.04 -21.81
C LEU A 313 1.76 18.43 -21.67
N ALA A 314 1.54 19.32 -22.63
CA ALA A 314 2.02 20.70 -22.62
C ALA A 314 1.45 21.54 -21.45
N ARG A 315 0.38 21.07 -20.76
CA ARG A 315 -0.12 21.74 -19.54
C ARG A 315 0.81 21.53 -18.34
N SER A 316 1.73 20.58 -18.39
CA SER A 316 2.66 20.24 -17.29
C SER A 316 4.05 20.85 -17.44
N GLY A 317 4.46 21.18 -18.67
CA GLY A 317 5.81 21.62 -19.03
C GLY A 317 5.93 21.82 -20.55
N THR A 318 7.14 22.07 -21.04
CA THR A 318 7.40 22.22 -22.47
C THR A 318 7.50 20.83 -23.11
N THR A 319 6.73 20.56 -24.16
CA THR A 319 6.79 19.28 -24.89
C THR A 319 7.77 19.37 -26.05
N GLU A 320 8.60 18.35 -26.21
CA GLU A 320 9.52 18.13 -27.33
C GLU A 320 9.40 16.69 -27.84
N HIS A 321 9.91 16.43 -29.06
CA HIS A 321 10.06 15.08 -29.61
C HIS A 321 8.77 14.24 -29.64
N LEU A 322 7.66 14.83 -30.10
CA LEU A 322 6.42 14.08 -30.33
C LEU A 322 6.60 13.10 -31.49
N MET A 323 6.43 11.81 -31.21
CA MET A 323 6.42 10.75 -32.21
C MET A 323 5.20 9.87 -32.01
N ALA A 324 4.47 9.59 -33.09
CA ALA A 324 3.39 8.61 -33.10
C ALA A 324 3.77 7.43 -33.99
N TRP A 325 3.55 6.20 -33.51
CA TRP A 325 3.79 4.99 -34.28
C TRP A 325 2.79 3.89 -33.96
N TRP A 326 2.72 2.89 -34.83
CA TRP A 326 1.93 1.67 -34.65
C TRP A 326 2.91 0.49 -34.59
N PRO A 327 3.14 -0.11 -33.42
CA PRO A 327 3.95 -1.31 -33.34
C PRO A 327 3.35 -2.43 -34.20
N THR A 328 4.18 -3.24 -34.84
CA THR A 328 3.72 -4.34 -35.73
C THR A 328 2.78 -5.31 -35.03
N ASP A 329 2.98 -5.50 -33.72
CA ASP A 329 2.23 -6.45 -32.88
C ASP A 329 1.13 -5.78 -32.04
N ASP A 330 0.86 -4.49 -32.26
CA ASP A 330 -0.13 -3.74 -31.50
C ASP A 330 -0.97 -2.84 -32.39
N ARG A 331 -2.29 -3.07 -32.37
CA ARG A 331 -3.24 -2.28 -33.18
C ARG A 331 -3.47 -0.89 -32.61
N ARG A 332 -3.03 -0.64 -31.37
CA ARG A 332 -3.12 0.65 -30.71
C ARG A 332 -2.00 1.58 -31.18
N ALA A 333 -2.34 2.85 -31.37
CA ALA A 333 -1.36 3.89 -31.64
C ALA A 333 -0.57 4.20 -30.36
N HIS A 334 0.74 4.32 -30.50
CA HIS A 334 1.64 4.75 -29.42
C HIS A 334 2.09 6.17 -29.71
N VAL A 335 2.04 7.03 -28.69
CA VAL A 335 2.51 8.41 -28.75
C VAL A 335 3.59 8.59 -27.69
N ARG A 336 4.79 9.00 -28.11
CA ARG A 336 5.90 9.33 -27.21
C ARG A 336 6.18 10.82 -27.29
N ALA A 337 6.33 11.47 -26.15
CA ALA A 337 6.72 12.87 -26.04
C ALA A 337 7.69 13.06 -24.88
N THR A 338 8.63 13.99 -25.01
CA THR A 338 9.49 14.40 -23.91
C THR A 338 8.93 15.68 -23.30
N VAL A 339 8.62 15.66 -22.01
CA VAL A 339 8.15 16.83 -21.27
C VAL A 339 9.31 17.37 -20.43
N GLN A 340 9.72 18.61 -20.70
CA GLN A 340 10.69 19.34 -19.90
C GLN A 340 9.99 20.16 -18.82
N LEU A 341 10.39 19.99 -17.56
CA LEU A 341 9.87 20.76 -16.44
C LEU A 341 10.86 20.92 -15.28
N VAL A 342 10.79 22.05 -14.58
CA VAL A 342 11.50 22.27 -13.33
C VAL A 342 10.76 21.58 -12.19
N ALA A 343 11.44 20.70 -11.46
CA ALA A 343 10.89 20.03 -10.28
C ALA A 343 11.94 19.79 -9.20
N PRO A 344 11.54 19.66 -7.91
CA PRO A 344 12.45 19.34 -6.81
C PRO A 344 13.22 18.02 -6.97
N ASN A 345 12.65 17.06 -7.69
CA ASN A 345 13.26 15.77 -8.04
C ASN A 345 12.39 15.09 -9.12
N PRO A 346 12.83 13.96 -9.70
CA PRO A 346 12.06 13.26 -10.73
C PRO A 346 10.66 12.83 -10.27
N ASP A 347 10.47 12.51 -8.98
CA ASP A 347 9.15 12.14 -8.43
C ASP A 347 8.13 13.27 -8.55
N HIS A 348 8.56 14.51 -8.29
CA HIS A 348 7.71 15.68 -8.42
C HIS A 348 7.41 15.99 -9.89
N ALA A 349 8.37 15.77 -10.79
CA ALA A 349 8.14 15.93 -12.23
C ALA A 349 7.10 14.93 -12.73
N ILE A 350 7.27 13.65 -12.40
CA ILE A 350 6.32 12.58 -12.73
C ILE A 350 4.95 12.91 -12.13
N THR A 351 4.89 13.32 -10.86
CA THR A 351 3.63 13.72 -10.20
C THR A 351 2.90 14.82 -10.96
N ARG A 352 3.61 15.86 -11.39
CA ARG A 352 3.02 16.99 -12.10
C ARG A 352 2.47 16.57 -13.46
N VAL A 353 3.25 15.85 -14.26
CA VAL A 353 2.84 15.37 -15.59
C VAL A 353 1.68 14.39 -15.49
N ARG A 354 1.77 13.47 -14.53
CA ARG A 354 0.71 12.52 -14.23
C ARG A 354 -0.59 13.18 -13.83
N LYS A 355 -0.58 14.20 -12.97
CA LYS A 355 -1.81 14.90 -12.57
C LYS A 355 -2.52 15.48 -13.80
N THR A 356 -1.76 16.11 -14.68
CA THR A 356 -2.27 16.63 -15.95
C THR A 356 -2.86 15.55 -16.86
N VAL A 357 -2.22 14.40 -16.92
CA VAL A 357 -2.70 13.24 -17.69
C VAL A 357 -3.96 12.65 -17.07
N GLN A 358 -4.03 12.59 -15.75
CA GLN A 358 -5.16 12.06 -15.01
C GLN A 358 -6.41 12.93 -15.14
N ASP A 359 -6.23 14.25 -15.15
CA ASP A 359 -7.29 15.23 -15.31
C ASP A 359 -7.78 15.34 -16.78
N ALA A 360 -7.25 14.53 -17.71
CA ALA A 360 -7.70 14.43 -19.10
C ALA A 360 -8.64 13.22 -19.29
N GLU A 361 -9.93 13.48 -19.46
CA GLU A 361 -10.94 12.45 -19.76
C GLU A 361 -10.69 11.78 -21.11
N GLU A 362 -10.08 12.50 -22.05
CA GLU A 362 -9.75 12.02 -23.39
C GLU A 362 -8.72 10.88 -23.41
N LEU A 363 -8.01 10.68 -22.28
CA LEU A 363 -7.03 9.60 -22.07
C LEU A 363 -7.61 8.41 -21.27
N ALA A 364 -8.92 8.34 -21.06
CA ALA A 364 -9.55 7.17 -20.45
C ALA A 364 -9.26 5.90 -21.28
N GLY A 365 -8.87 4.81 -20.62
CA GLY A 365 -8.48 3.55 -21.26
C GLY A 365 -7.06 3.51 -21.85
N ALA A 366 -6.29 4.61 -21.78
CA ALA A 366 -4.90 4.63 -22.22
C ALA A 366 -3.97 3.93 -21.21
N GLU A 367 -2.91 3.30 -21.71
CA GLU A 367 -1.78 2.81 -20.89
C GLU A 367 -0.64 3.82 -21.00
N ILE A 368 -0.10 4.25 -19.86
CA ILE A 368 0.81 5.41 -19.80
C ILE A 368 2.06 5.06 -19.01
N SER A 369 3.21 5.15 -19.67
CA SER A 369 4.54 4.91 -19.10
C SER A 369 5.33 6.21 -18.99
N TYR A 370 6.13 6.31 -17.93
CA TYR A 370 7.00 7.45 -17.68
C TYR A 370 8.45 6.97 -17.53
N ASP A 371 9.37 7.66 -18.18
CA ASP A 371 10.80 7.40 -18.08
C ASP A 371 11.55 8.72 -17.93
N VAL A 372 12.57 8.76 -17.07
CA VAL A 372 13.35 9.98 -16.82
C VAL A 372 14.56 9.91 -17.74
N GLU A 373 14.66 10.85 -18.66
CA GLU A 373 15.86 10.97 -19.48
C GLU A 373 16.94 11.60 -18.59
N ASP A 374 18.04 10.87 -18.37
CA ASP A 374 19.21 11.44 -17.69
C ASP A 374 19.58 12.72 -18.45
N ALA A 375 19.59 13.85 -17.74
CA ALA A 375 20.05 15.09 -18.32
C ALA A 375 21.45 14.83 -18.89
N PRO A 376 21.73 15.11 -20.17
CA PRO A 376 23.08 14.96 -20.69
C PRO A 376 23.98 15.79 -19.78
N ASP A 377 24.90 15.10 -19.09
CA ASP A 377 25.80 15.69 -18.09
C ASP A 377 26.24 17.06 -18.57
N ALA A 378 25.74 18.11 -17.92
CA ALA A 378 26.11 19.47 -18.22
C ALA A 378 27.55 19.69 -17.71
N GLY A 379 28.52 19.22 -18.49
CA GLY A 379 29.92 19.64 -18.39
C GLY A 379 30.72 19.10 -17.21
N THR A 380 30.58 17.83 -16.84
CA THR A 380 31.60 17.19 -15.99
C THR A 380 32.84 16.91 -16.85
N SER A 381 33.86 17.75 -16.70
CA SER A 381 35.10 17.68 -17.45
C SER A 381 35.74 16.28 -17.38
N GLU A 382 36.33 15.85 -18.49
CA GLU A 382 37.04 14.57 -18.68
C GLU A 382 38.20 14.34 -17.67
N LEU A 383 38.51 15.34 -16.84
CA LEU A 383 39.53 15.31 -15.79
C LEU A 383 39.07 14.65 -14.47
N GLU A 384 37.78 14.49 -14.21
CA GLU A 384 37.29 13.76 -13.00
C GLU A 384 37.18 12.25 -13.20
N ARG A 385 37.35 11.74 -14.44
CA ARG A 385 37.39 10.29 -14.74
C ARG A 385 38.73 9.62 -14.41
N ARG A 386 39.74 10.37 -13.93
CA ARG A 386 41.05 9.84 -13.52
C ARG A 386 41.36 10.22 -12.07
N GLY A 387 40.74 9.55 -11.11
CA GLY A 387 41.01 9.82 -9.71
C GLY A 387 40.31 8.91 -8.71
N ILE A 388 40.21 7.60 -8.96
CA ILE A 388 39.93 6.65 -7.87
C ILE A 388 41.28 6.26 -7.27
N ALA A 389 41.65 6.99 -6.22
CA ALA A 389 42.71 6.59 -5.31
C ALA A 389 42.24 5.36 -4.52
N VAL A 390 43.02 4.29 -4.64
CA VAL A 390 42.99 3.12 -3.75
C VAL A 390 43.42 3.59 -2.35
N TYR A 391 42.63 3.23 -1.34
CA TYR A 391 43.10 3.14 0.04
C TYR A 391 42.67 1.80 0.63
N GLU A 392 43.64 0.88 0.68
CA GLU A 392 43.74 -0.19 1.68
C GLU A 392 44.11 0.41 3.04
N GLY A 393 43.66 -0.21 4.14
CA GLY A 393 44.29 -0.03 5.45
C GLY A 393 43.34 0.11 6.65
N ASP A 394 43.00 -1.04 7.22
CA ASP A 394 42.96 -1.41 8.65
C ASP A 394 42.67 -0.39 9.79
N LEU A 395 41.73 -0.84 10.64
CA LEU A 395 41.73 -0.87 12.11
C LEU A 395 42.39 0.30 12.87
N THR A 396 41.57 1.08 13.59
CA THR A 396 41.91 1.48 14.98
C THR A 396 40.65 1.67 15.84
N VAL A 397 40.67 0.98 16.98
CA VAL A 397 39.76 1.02 18.13
C VAL A 397 39.87 2.36 18.86
N ILE A 398 38.76 3.05 19.17
CA ILE A 398 38.70 4.01 20.29
C ILE A 398 37.34 3.95 21.03
N ARG A 399 37.40 3.26 22.18
CA ARG A 399 36.90 3.56 23.55
C ARG A 399 35.48 4.13 23.78
N ASP A 400 34.69 3.26 24.40
CA ASP A 400 33.93 3.40 25.66
C ASP A 400 34.00 4.77 26.39
N LEU A 401 32.83 5.42 26.49
CA LEU A 401 32.57 6.64 27.27
C LEU A 401 31.80 6.28 28.55
N SER A 402 32.47 5.51 29.43
CA SER A 402 31.97 5.17 30.76
C SER A 402 33.04 5.42 31.83
N ALA A 403 33.38 6.68 32.10
CA ALA A 403 34.02 7.06 33.38
C ALA A 403 33.85 8.57 33.67
N PRO A 404 33.58 8.96 34.92
CA PRO A 404 33.39 10.35 35.32
C PRO A 404 34.73 11.07 35.57
N ASP A 405 34.72 12.35 35.25
CA ASP A 405 35.82 13.33 35.38
C ASP A 405 36.20 13.59 36.85
N PRO A 406 37.45 13.28 37.27
CA PRO A 406 37.97 13.74 38.54
C PRO A 406 38.97 14.89 38.33
N SER A 407 38.82 15.91 39.17
CA SER A 407 39.80 16.93 39.55
C SER A 407 39.61 18.33 38.97
N GLY A 408 39.19 19.23 39.85
CA GLY A 408 39.12 20.66 39.56
C GLY A 408 38.82 21.58 40.75
N GLN A 409 39.11 21.20 42.00
CA GLN A 409 39.18 22.17 43.11
C GLN A 409 40.33 21.83 44.07
N GLY A 410 41.46 22.49 43.84
CA GLY A 410 42.54 22.62 44.81
C GLY A 410 42.56 24.03 45.39
N GLY A 411 42.36 24.13 46.71
CA GLY A 411 43.16 25.02 47.56
C GLY A 411 42.48 26.27 48.12
N ARG A 412 42.06 26.20 49.39
CA ARG A 412 42.53 27.18 50.40
C ARG A 412 42.39 26.68 51.84
N ARG A 413 43.45 26.99 52.58
CA ARG A 413 43.77 26.70 53.99
C ARG A 413 42.72 27.22 54.98
N SER A 414 42.47 26.47 56.05
CA SER A 414 42.58 26.97 57.43
C SER A 414 42.42 25.86 58.47
N ARG A 415 43.49 25.73 59.29
CA ARG A 415 43.65 25.06 60.59
C ARG A 415 43.72 23.53 60.66
#